data_AF-A0A554MCG1-F1
#
_entry.id   AF-A0A554MCG1-F1
#
_cell.length_a   1.000
_cell.length_b   1.000
_cell.length_c   1.000
_cell.angle_alpha   90.00
_cell.angle_beta   90.00
_cell.angle_gamma   90.00
#
_symmetry.space_group_name_H-M   'P 1'
#
loop_
_entity.id
_entity.type
_entity.pdbx_description
1 polymer ?
#
loop_
_entity_poly.entity_id
_entity_poly.type
_entity_poly.pdbx_seq_one_letter_code
_entity_poly.pdbx_strand_id
1 'polypeptide(L)'
;MFNRVKKLMTKKQMNGGLVKLVILIVVAILVLSYLGFDLKTFIESDQTQGNLKYVWAFAVDVWQNYLKSPLTYLWNEVFIRYIWSAFTSNMDKIKSGEPTDLELSPSMGVKQ
;
A
#
# COMPACT_ATOMS: atom_id res chain seq x y z
N MET A 1 30.75 -25.91 -8.67
CA MET A 1 29.31 -26.20 -8.86
C MET A 1 28.42 -25.77 -7.67
N PHE A 2 28.93 -25.80 -6.43
CA PHE A 2 28.16 -25.52 -5.20
C PHE A 2 27.66 -24.07 -5.00
N ASN A 3 28.32 -23.06 -5.57
CA ASN A 3 27.92 -21.65 -5.35
C ASN A 3 26.65 -21.21 -6.08
N ARG A 4 26.18 -21.99 -7.07
CA ARG A 4 24.96 -21.67 -7.83
C ARG A 4 23.68 -22.03 -7.06
N VAL A 5 23.74 -23.06 -6.22
CA VAL A 5 22.57 -23.54 -5.45
C VAL A 5 22.29 -22.64 -4.25
N LYS A 6 23.33 -22.09 -3.61
CA LYS A 6 23.17 -21.18 -2.47
C LYS A 6 22.39 -19.90 -2.82
N LYS A 7 22.51 -19.43 -4.07
CA LYS A 7 21.81 -18.24 -4.59
C LYS A 7 20.30 -18.46 -4.74
N LEU A 8 19.84 -19.71 -4.78
CA LEU A 8 18.42 -20.06 -4.94
C LEU A 8 17.67 -20.18 -3.59
N MET A 9 18.38 -20.12 -2.46
CA MET A 9 17.81 -20.29 -1.11
C MET A 9 17.71 -19.00 -0.29
N THR A 10 17.86 -17.83 -0.89
CA THR A 10 17.66 -16.57 -0.19
C THR A 10 16.17 -16.30 -0.05
N LYS A 11 15.56 -16.76 1.05
CA LYS A 11 14.20 -16.33 1.45
C LYS A 11 14.21 -14.80 1.51
N LYS A 12 13.45 -14.15 0.63
CA LYS A 12 13.13 -12.73 0.75
C LYS A 12 12.34 -12.58 2.05
N GLN A 13 13.03 -12.17 3.11
CA GLN A 13 12.41 -11.82 4.38
C GLN A 13 11.48 -10.64 4.10
N MET A 14 10.19 -10.91 3.95
CA MET A 14 9.18 -9.86 3.87
C MET A 14 9.18 -9.17 5.21
N ASN A 15 9.87 -8.04 5.26
CA ASN A 15 9.96 -7.20 6.44
C ASN A 15 8.53 -6.88 6.89
N GLY A 16 8.14 -7.43 8.04
CA GLY A 16 6.96 -7.02 8.79
C GLY A 16 7.12 -5.59 9.35
N GLY A 17 7.59 -4.65 8.54
CA GLY A 17 7.92 -3.29 8.93
C GLY A 17 6.69 -2.56 9.46
N LEU A 18 5.55 -2.72 8.80
CA LEU A 18 4.29 -2.10 9.24
C LEU A 18 3.83 -2.65 10.59
N VAL A 19 3.81 -3.97 10.77
CA VAL A 19 3.39 -4.60 12.04
C VAL A 19 4.35 -4.22 13.17
N LYS A 20 5.67 -4.23 12.91
CA LYS A 20 6.68 -3.82 13.87
C LYS A 20 6.53 -2.35 14.26
N LEU A 21 6.19 -1.49 13.31
CA LEU A 21 5.97 -0.06 13.53
C LEU A 21 4.71 0.19 14.36
N VAL A 22 3.60 -0.50 14.07
CA VAL A 22 2.37 -0.42 14.87
C VAL A 22 2.63 -0.86 16.31
N ILE A 23 3.30 -2.00 16.50
CA ILE A 23 3.65 -2.49 17.85
C ILE A 23 4.53 -1.46 18.58
N LEU A 24 5.49 -0.85 17.89
CA LEU A 24 6.37 0.16 18.48
C LEU A 24 5.60 1.42 18.89
N ILE A 25 4.63 1.88 18.08
CA ILE A 25 3.75 3.00 18.43
C ILE A 25 2.91 2.67 19.67
N VAL A 26 2.33 1.47 19.73
CA VAL A 26 1.53 1.04 20.89
C VAL A 26 2.39 1.00 22.16
N VAL A 27 3.59 0.43 22.10
CA VAL A 27 4.52 0.40 23.23
C VAL A 27 4.91 1.82 23.65
N ALA A 28 5.19 2.72 22.72
CA ALA A 28 5.51 4.11 23.02
C ALA A 28 4.36 4.84 23.73
N ILE A 29 3.12 4.64 23.27
CA ILE A 29 1.92 5.21 23.92
C ILE A 29 1.78 4.67 25.34
N LEU A 30 1.93 3.35 25.54
CA LEU A 30 1.85 2.74 26.87
C LEU A 30 2.93 3.26 27.83
N VAL A 31 4.17 3.44 27.34
CA VAL A 31 5.26 4.03 28.14
C VAL A 31 4.94 5.47 28.53
N LEU A 32 4.46 6.29 27.59
CA LEU A 32 4.06 7.68 27.87
C LEU A 32 2.90 7.73 28.88
N SER A 33 1.90 6.86 28.74
CA SER A 33 0.79 6.75 29.70
C SER A 33 1.28 6.29 31.09
N TYR A 34 2.22 5.34 31.16
CA TYR A 34 2.81 4.89 32.43
C TYR A 34 3.58 6.01 33.16
N LEU A 35 4.24 6.91 32.41
CA LEU A 35 4.92 8.08 32.94
C LEU A 35 3.96 9.21 33.38
N GLY A 36 2.65 8.99 33.30
CA GLY A 36 1.62 9.95 33.70
C GLY A 36 1.26 10.98 32.63
N PHE A 37 1.67 10.77 31.37
CA PHE A 37 1.33 11.67 30.28
C PHE A 37 -0.09 11.38 29.76
N ASP A 38 -0.99 12.36 29.91
CA ASP A 38 -2.33 12.28 29.35
C ASP A 38 -2.31 12.67 27.86
N LEU A 39 -2.24 11.65 26.99
CA LEU A 39 -2.28 11.86 25.54
C LEU A 39 -3.57 12.55 25.09
N LYS A 40 -4.70 12.33 25.77
CA LYS A 40 -5.97 12.95 25.41
C LYS A 40 -5.87 14.46 25.63
N THR A 41 -5.48 14.89 26.83
CA THR A 41 -5.30 16.32 27.13
C THR A 41 -4.22 16.96 26.26
N PHE A 42 -3.15 16.24 25.93
CA PHE A 42 -2.10 16.74 25.06
C PHE A 42 -2.60 17.01 23.63
N ILE A 43 -3.35 16.07 23.04
CA ILE A 43 -3.91 16.22 21.69
C ILE A 43 -5.05 17.25 21.68
N GLU A 44 -5.81 17.36 22.78
CA GLU A 44 -6.89 18.33 22.93
C GLU A 44 -6.39 19.75 23.27
N SER A 45 -5.12 19.93 23.64
CA SER A 45 -4.59 21.26 23.94
C SER A 45 -4.62 22.20 22.72
N ASP A 46 -4.93 23.48 22.96
CA ASP A 46 -5.02 24.50 21.91
C ASP A 46 -3.76 24.59 21.04
N GLN A 47 -2.59 24.41 21.67
CA GLN A 47 -1.30 24.41 20.98
C GLN A 47 -1.15 23.22 20.03
N THR A 48 -1.45 22.01 20.50
CA THR A 48 -1.35 20.80 19.67
C THR A 48 -2.39 20.80 18.57
N GLN A 49 -3.64 21.18 18.87
CA GLN A 49 -4.68 21.32 17.85
C GLN A 49 -4.30 22.38 16.80
N GLY A 50 -3.75 23.52 17.21
CA GLY A 50 -3.27 24.56 16.30
C GLY A 50 -2.18 24.05 15.35
N ASN A 51 -1.19 23.35 15.88
CA ASN A 51 -0.10 22.76 15.10
C ASN A 51 -0.61 21.65 14.16
N LEU A 52 -1.46 20.75 14.65
CA LEU A 52 -2.07 19.69 13.83
C LEU A 52 -2.91 20.28 12.71
N LYS A 53 -3.70 21.31 12.98
CA LYS A 53 -4.51 22.00 11.98
C LYS A 53 -3.63 22.66 10.91
N TYR A 54 -2.53 23.31 11.29
CA TYR A 54 -1.59 23.90 10.34
C TYR A 54 -0.94 22.84 9.43
N VAL A 55 -0.40 21.77 10.02
CA VAL A 55 0.21 20.66 9.28
C VAL A 55 -0.81 19.96 8.38
N TRP A 56 -2.03 19.74 8.89
CA TRP A 56 -3.11 19.14 8.11
C TRP A 56 -3.53 20.03 6.94
N ALA A 57 -3.67 21.35 7.16
CA ALA A 57 -3.99 22.28 6.09
C ALA A 57 -2.92 22.26 5.00
N PHE A 58 -1.63 22.25 5.38
CA PHE A 58 -0.54 22.10 4.42
C PHE A 58 -0.57 20.76 3.70
N ALA A 59 -0.82 19.65 4.40
CA ALA A 59 -0.92 18.33 3.79
C ALA A 59 -2.09 18.24 2.80
N VAL A 60 -3.24 18.82 3.13
CA VAL A 60 -4.40 18.92 2.25
C VAL A 60 -4.08 19.79 1.04
N ASP A 61 -3.40 20.92 1.23
CA ASP A 61 -2.97 21.80 0.13
C ASP A 61 -2.03 21.08 -0.83
N VAL A 62 -1.01 20.41 -0.29
CA VAL A 62 -0.07 19.61 -1.09
C VAL A 62 -0.80 18.50 -1.84
N TRP A 63 -1.73 17.82 -1.16
CA TRP A 63 -2.55 16.80 -1.79
C TRP A 63 -3.37 17.36 -2.94
N GLN A 64 -4.15 18.41 -2.72
CA GLN A 64 -5.07 18.96 -3.73
C GLN A 64 -4.32 19.58 -4.91
N ASN A 65 -3.24 20.33 -4.65
CA ASN A 65 -2.57 21.14 -5.67
C ASN A 65 -1.49 20.39 -6.45
N TYR A 66 -0.83 19.40 -5.84
CA TYR A 66 0.32 18.74 -6.47
C TYR A 66 0.09 17.25 -6.72
N LEU A 67 -0.54 16.55 -5.78
CA LEU A 67 -0.58 15.09 -5.81
C LEU A 67 -1.85 14.53 -6.43
N LYS A 68 -3.00 15.17 -6.20
CA LYS A 68 -4.31 14.64 -6.57
C LYS A 68 -4.41 14.36 -8.06
N SER A 69 -4.04 15.32 -8.90
CA SER A 69 -4.14 15.15 -10.36
C SER A 69 -3.29 13.98 -10.88
N PRO A 70 -1.95 13.94 -10.68
CA PRO A 70 -1.13 12.85 -11.18
C PRO A 70 -1.48 11.50 -10.55
N LEU A 71 -1.80 11.44 -9.25
CA LEU A 71 -2.19 10.19 -8.60
C LEU A 71 -3.55 9.69 -9.05
N THR A 72 -4.53 10.57 -9.28
CA THR A 72 -5.84 10.17 -9.81
C THR A 72 -5.72 9.64 -11.23
N TYR A 73 -4.88 10.28 -12.07
CA TYR A 73 -4.57 9.77 -13.40
C TYR A 73 -3.92 8.38 -13.33
N LEU A 74 -2.86 8.22 -12.54
CA LEU A 74 -2.19 6.93 -12.38
C LEU A 74 -3.13 5.85 -11.85
N TRP A 75 -3.99 6.20 -10.89
CA TRP A 75 -4.94 5.27 -10.33
C TRP A 75 -5.99 4.83 -11.36
N ASN A 76 -6.65 5.78 -12.02
CA ASN A 76 -7.77 5.47 -12.92
C ASN A 76 -7.30 4.94 -14.27
N GLU A 77 -6.35 5.63 -14.91
CA GLU A 77 -5.96 5.35 -16.29
C GLU A 77 -4.91 4.26 -16.41
N VAL A 78 -4.11 4.05 -15.36
CA VAL A 78 -3.06 3.02 -15.36
C VAL A 78 -3.48 1.83 -14.52
N PHE A 79 -3.67 2.02 -13.22
CA PHE A 79 -3.93 0.90 -12.33
C PHE A 79 -5.29 0.24 -12.58
N ILE A 80 -6.38 1.01 -12.56
CA ILE A 80 -7.72 0.45 -12.79
C ILE A 80 -7.78 -0.17 -14.18
N ARG A 81 -7.42 0.58 -15.22
CA ARG A 81 -7.55 0.13 -16.61
C ARG A 81 -6.72 -1.11 -16.95
N TYR A 82 -5.44 -1.15 -16.58
CA TYR A 82 -4.56 -2.25 -17.02
C TYR A 82 -4.50 -3.40 -16.03
N ILE A 83 -4.58 -3.12 -14.74
CA ILE A 83 -4.38 -4.14 -13.70
C ILE A 83 -5.73 -4.62 -13.18
N TRP A 84 -6.57 -3.69 -12.70
CA TRP A 84 -7.81 -4.06 -12.04
C TRP A 84 -8.86 -4.61 -13.01
N SER A 85 -9.10 -3.94 -14.14
CA SER A 85 -10.09 -4.37 -15.13
C SER A 85 -9.71 -5.71 -15.77
N ALA A 86 -8.42 -5.93 -16.04
CA ALA A 86 -7.93 -7.23 -16.52
C ALA A 86 -8.17 -8.30 -15.45
N PHE A 87 -7.86 -8.01 -14.18
CA PHE A 87 -8.10 -8.94 -13.09
C PHE A 87 -9.59 -9.30 -12.94
N THR A 88 -10.49 -8.32 -12.89
CA THR A 88 -11.93 -8.57 -12.69
C THR A 88 -12.55 -9.26 -13.89
N SER A 89 -12.19 -8.88 -15.13
CA SER A 89 -12.65 -9.54 -16.36
C SER A 89 -12.32 -11.03 -16.36
N ASN A 90 -11.07 -11.38 -16.05
CA ASN A 90 -10.64 -12.78 -16.01
C ASN A 90 -11.31 -13.54 -14.84
N MET A 91 -11.50 -12.89 -13.70
CA MET A 91 -12.21 -13.50 -12.57
C MET A 91 -13.68 -13.79 -12.90
N ASP A 92 -14.35 -12.91 -13.64
CA ASP A 92 -15.74 -13.14 -14.06
C ASP A 92 -15.85 -14.26 -15.09
N LYS A 93 -14.90 -14.36 -16.04
CA LYS A 93 -14.81 -15.48 -17.00
C LYS A 93 -14.59 -16.83 -16.33
N ILE A 94 -13.70 -16.88 -15.32
CA ILE A 94 -13.47 -18.09 -14.53
C ILE A 94 -14.76 -18.53 -13.81
N LYS A 95 -15.55 -17.58 -13.30
CA LYS A 95 -16.82 -17.89 -12.64
C LYS A 95 -17.89 -18.40 -13.62
N SER A 96 -17.90 -17.90 -14.86
CA SER A 96 -18.85 -18.33 -15.89
C SER A 96 -18.41 -19.57 -16.66
N GLY A 97 -17.18 -20.05 -16.45
CA GLY A 97 -16.61 -21.19 -17.17
C GLY A 97 -16.13 -20.84 -18.58
N GLU A 98 -15.93 -19.55 -18.87
CA GLU A 98 -15.39 -19.06 -20.13
C GLU A 98 -13.86 -19.03 -20.11
N PRO A 99 -13.19 -19.28 -21.25
CA PRO A 99 -11.75 -19.19 -21.33
C PRO A 99 -11.27 -17.75 -21.08
N THR A 100 -10.20 -17.63 -20.33
CA THR A 100 -9.64 -16.34 -19.92
C THR A 100 -8.94 -15.64 -21.08
N ASP A 101 -8.74 -14.31 -20.96
CA ASP A 101 -8.00 -13.53 -21.97
C ASP A 101 -6.53 -13.99 -22.10
N LEU A 102 -6.03 -14.71 -21.10
CA LEU A 102 -4.69 -15.32 -21.08
C LEU A 102 -4.63 -16.63 -21.88
N GLU A 103 -5.74 -17.37 -21.97
CA GLU A 103 -5.85 -18.64 -22.72
C GLU A 103 -6.13 -18.40 -24.21
N LEU A 104 -6.77 -17.27 -24.53
CA LEU A 104 -7.10 -16.87 -25.90
C LEU A 104 -6.00 -16.05 -26.58
N SER A 105 -5.03 -15.56 -25.83
CA SER A 105 -3.88 -14.86 -26.41
C SER A 105 -3.06 -15.86 -27.24
N PRO A 106 -2.85 -15.62 -28.56
CA PRO A 106 -2.07 -16.54 -29.39
C PRO A 106 -0.67 -16.62 -28.77
N SER A 107 -0.33 -17.81 -28.30
CA SER A 107 0.96 -18.12 -27.67
C SER A 107 2.08 -17.41 -28.43
N MET A 108 2.84 -16.55 -27.75
CA MET A 108 4.19 -16.27 -28.20
C MET A 108 4.97 -17.60 -28.14
N GLY A 109 4.95 -18.32 -29.26
CA GLY A 109 5.82 -19.46 -29.56
C GLY A 109 5.39 -20.83 -29.05
N VAL A 110 4.51 -21.51 -29.80
CA VAL A 110 4.78 -22.91 -30.17
C VAL A 110 4.54 -23.02 -31.68
N LYS A 111 5.62 -22.93 -32.45
CA LYS A 111 5.61 -23.43 -33.83
C LYS A 111 5.36 -24.94 -33.74
N GLN A 112 4.36 -25.42 -34.47
CA GLN A 112 4.26 -26.83 -34.84
C GLN A 112 5.45 -27.22 -35.73
#